data_AF-A0A661E508-F1
#
_entry.id   AF-A0A661E508-F1
#
_cell.length_a   1.000
_cell.length_b   1.000
_cell.length_c   1.000
_cell.angle_alpha   90.00
_cell.angle_beta   90.00
_cell.angle_gamma   90.00
#
_symmetry.space_group_name_H-M   'P 1'
#
loop_
_entity.id
_entity.type
_entity.pdbx_description
1 polymer ?
#
loop_
_entity_poly.entity_id
_entity_poly.type
_entity_poly.pdbx_seq_one_letter_code
_entity_poly.pdbx_strand_id
1 'polypeptide(L)'
;MTAERFLPDFAAPESSIPVQIRLTHRAKSEGIILREYFPKGWKIVQAYPPASSLDNVNGVARWIIKAGDDSERIVYLVQIDPDAKLNSEAVFRGEIIASRDRSQSSVQIQGESTIAVAQVHWVDSDGNGQIDDVEMLEGSFTIEDMAGVHIDWDDLEKLWDAESYVWDEDKKKFLPQSK
;
A
#
# COMPACT_ATOMS: atom_id res chain seq x y z
N MET A 1 15.33 -14.03 8.17
CA MET A 1 14.44 -13.39 7.19
C MET A 1 13.35 -12.68 7.95
N THR A 2 13.10 -11.44 7.56
CA THR A 2 12.03 -10.58 8.11
C THR A 2 11.31 -9.92 6.93
N ALA A 3 10.08 -9.47 7.18
CA ALA A 3 9.36 -8.57 6.30
C ALA A 3 8.94 -7.34 7.08
N GLU A 4 8.98 -6.20 6.40
CA GLU A 4 8.53 -4.92 6.92
C GLU A 4 7.57 -4.29 5.91
N ARG A 5 6.45 -3.80 6.41
CA ARG A 5 5.40 -3.16 5.63
C ARG A 5 5.42 -1.65 5.84
N PHE A 6 5.26 -0.95 4.73
CA PHE A 6 5.14 0.50 4.66
C PHE A 6 3.75 0.85 4.13
N LEU A 7 3.04 1.69 4.87
CA LEU A 7 1.71 2.21 4.63
C LEU A 7 1.76 3.74 4.73
N PRO A 8 0.98 4.46 3.90
CA PRO A 8 0.68 5.85 4.17
C PRO A 8 -0.09 6.03 5.47
N ASP A 9 -0.13 7.26 5.99
CA ASP A 9 -0.89 7.60 7.19
C ASP A 9 -2.41 7.64 6.95
N PHE A 10 -2.81 8.00 5.72
CA PHE A 10 -4.20 8.23 5.36
C PHE A 10 -4.67 7.45 4.13
N ALA A 11 -5.95 7.07 4.17
CA ALA A 11 -6.67 6.42 3.08
C ALA A 11 -8.07 7.02 2.91
N ALA A 12 -8.29 7.73 1.80
CA ALA A 12 -9.62 8.22 1.45
C ALA A 12 -10.47 7.14 0.78
N PRO A 13 -11.79 7.06 1.08
CA PRO A 13 -12.70 6.16 0.37
C PRO A 13 -12.58 6.28 -1.16
N GLU A 14 -12.67 5.17 -1.89
CA GLU A 14 -12.56 5.06 -3.36
C GLU A 14 -11.22 5.45 -3.99
N SER A 15 -10.35 6.13 -3.26
CA SER A 15 -8.96 6.38 -3.66
C SER A 15 -8.15 5.08 -3.70
N SER A 16 -6.95 5.15 -4.27
CA SER A 16 -5.97 4.06 -4.20
C SER A 16 -4.75 4.53 -3.42
N ILE A 17 -4.26 3.68 -2.52
CA ILE A 17 -3.05 3.93 -1.74
C ILE A 17 -1.93 2.96 -2.14
N PRO A 18 -0.66 3.39 -2.11
CA PRO A 18 0.48 2.50 -2.24
C PRO A 18 0.70 1.70 -0.96
N VAL A 19 1.06 0.42 -1.11
CA VAL A 19 1.53 -0.41 -0.01
C VAL A 19 2.78 -1.16 -0.45
N GLN A 20 3.79 -1.17 0.41
CA GLN A 20 5.05 -1.87 0.17
C GLN A 20 5.29 -2.90 1.26
N ILE A 21 5.86 -4.03 0.88
CA ILE A 21 6.41 -5.02 1.80
C ILE A 21 7.83 -5.34 1.35
N ARG A 22 8.82 -4.98 2.15
CA ARG A 22 10.23 -5.26 1.90
C ARG A 22 10.65 -6.54 2.61
N LEU A 23 11.42 -7.37 1.91
CA LEU A 23 11.92 -8.65 2.38
C LEU A 23 13.42 -8.54 2.67
N THR A 24 13.83 -8.72 3.92
CA THR A 24 15.24 -8.62 4.33
C THR A 24 15.79 -9.95 4.85
N HIS A 25 17.09 -10.19 4.61
CA HIS A 25 17.80 -11.41 5.03
C HIS A 25 17.15 -12.71 4.53
N ARG A 26 16.61 -12.70 3.30
CA ARG A 26 16.08 -13.90 2.64
C ARG A 26 17.21 -14.69 1.98
N ALA A 27 17.28 -15.99 2.25
CA ALA A 27 18.19 -16.89 1.55
C ALA A 27 17.59 -17.24 0.17
N LYS A 28 18.37 -17.02 -0.91
CA LYS A 28 17.91 -17.32 -2.29
C LYS A 28 17.59 -18.80 -2.51
N SER A 29 18.14 -19.70 -1.67
CA SER A 29 17.87 -21.14 -1.73
C SER A 29 16.50 -21.54 -1.19
N GLU A 30 15.73 -20.63 -0.58
CA GLU A 30 14.46 -20.94 0.09
C GLU A 30 13.27 -20.30 -0.63
N GLY A 31 12.23 -21.11 -0.88
CA GLY A 31 10.92 -20.62 -1.30
C GLY A 31 10.09 -20.17 -0.11
N ILE A 32 9.30 -19.12 -0.28
CA ILE A 32 8.43 -18.57 0.76
C ILE A 32 7.02 -18.32 0.24
N ILE A 33 6.06 -18.31 1.15
CA ILE A 33 4.71 -17.83 0.90
C ILE A 33 4.53 -16.58 1.76
N LEU A 34 4.30 -15.44 1.13
CA LEU A 34 3.82 -14.26 1.83
C LEU A 34 2.29 -14.26 1.77
N ARG A 35 1.65 -14.03 2.90
CA ARG A 35 0.20 -13.87 3.01
C ARG A 35 -0.10 -12.53 3.66
N GLU A 36 -0.89 -11.73 2.96
CA GLU A 36 -1.36 -10.43 3.40
C GLU A 36 -2.87 -10.47 3.63
N TYR A 37 -3.29 -9.79 4.69
CA TYR A 37 -4.68 -9.53 5.03
C TYR A 37 -4.88 -8.02 5.09
N PHE A 38 -5.79 -7.51 4.26
CA PHE A 38 -6.17 -6.11 4.18
C PHE A 38 -7.66 -5.97 4.53
N PRO A 39 -8.16 -4.76 4.80
CA PRO A 39 -9.54 -4.57 5.22
C PRO A 39 -10.54 -5.18 4.22
N LYS A 40 -11.61 -5.78 4.75
CA LYS A 40 -12.66 -6.37 3.94
C LYS A 40 -13.31 -5.30 3.05
N GLY A 41 -13.56 -5.62 1.78
CA GLY A 41 -14.19 -4.73 0.81
C GLY A 41 -13.22 -3.82 0.05
N TRP A 42 -12.01 -3.61 0.60
CA TRP A 42 -10.91 -2.99 -0.12
C TRP A 42 -10.42 -3.94 -1.21
N LYS A 43 -9.76 -3.42 -2.25
CA LYS A 43 -9.42 -4.21 -3.43
C LYS A 43 -8.00 -3.92 -3.89
N ILE A 44 -7.15 -4.94 -3.97
CA ILE A 44 -5.89 -4.79 -4.70
C ILE A 44 -6.22 -4.68 -6.19
N VAL A 45 -5.83 -3.56 -6.80
CA VAL A 45 -6.07 -3.24 -8.22
C VAL A 45 -4.83 -3.44 -9.09
N GLN A 46 -3.64 -3.30 -8.51
CA GLN A 46 -2.36 -3.57 -9.16
C GLN A 46 -1.39 -4.15 -8.13
N ALA A 47 -0.52 -5.07 -8.54
CA ALA A 47 0.53 -5.61 -7.67
C ALA A 47 1.74 -6.05 -8.48
N TYR A 48 2.92 -5.85 -7.92
CA TYR A 48 4.17 -6.34 -8.47
C TYR A 48 5.06 -6.97 -7.37
N PRO A 49 5.49 -8.22 -7.52
CA PRO A 49 5.02 -9.18 -8.53
C PRO A 49 3.51 -9.45 -8.39
N PRO A 50 2.83 -9.96 -9.44
CA PRO A 50 1.42 -10.31 -9.36
C PRO A 50 1.15 -11.32 -8.23
N ALA A 51 0.02 -11.14 -7.53
CA ALA A 51 -0.40 -12.07 -6.50
C ALA A 51 -0.66 -13.46 -7.11
N SER A 52 -0.12 -14.50 -6.48
CA SER A 52 -0.38 -15.89 -6.86
C SER A 52 -1.82 -16.32 -6.56
N SER A 53 -2.45 -15.66 -5.58
CA SER A 53 -3.87 -15.78 -5.26
C SER A 53 -4.36 -14.48 -4.63
N LEU A 54 -5.51 -13.98 -5.08
CA LEU A 54 -6.12 -12.75 -4.60
C LEU A 54 -7.61 -12.96 -4.34
N ASP A 55 -8.04 -12.62 -3.13
CA ASP A 55 -9.43 -12.56 -2.69
C ASP A 55 -9.73 -11.14 -2.19
N ASN A 56 -10.20 -10.29 -3.11
CA ASN A 56 -10.62 -8.93 -2.81
C ASN A 56 -11.94 -8.86 -2.02
N VAL A 57 -12.69 -9.96 -1.89
CA VAL A 57 -13.95 -9.96 -1.12
C VAL A 57 -13.65 -10.05 0.36
N ASN A 58 -12.72 -10.94 0.75
CA ASN A 58 -12.35 -11.16 2.15
C ASN A 58 -11.05 -10.45 2.56
N GLY A 59 -10.41 -9.75 1.63
CA GLY A 59 -9.21 -8.97 1.90
C GLY A 59 -7.98 -9.84 2.12
N VAL A 60 -7.71 -10.78 1.22
CA VAL A 60 -6.56 -11.71 1.37
C VAL A 60 -5.78 -11.83 0.07
N ALA A 61 -4.46 -11.63 0.13
CA ALA A 61 -3.55 -11.86 -0.98
C ALA A 61 -2.42 -12.82 -0.59
N ARG A 62 -1.94 -13.59 -1.55
CA ARG A 62 -0.84 -14.54 -1.36
C ARG A 62 0.14 -14.46 -2.51
N TRP A 63 1.42 -14.48 -2.18
CA TRP A 63 2.52 -14.58 -3.13
C TRP A 63 3.36 -15.80 -2.83
N ILE A 64 3.66 -16.58 -3.86
CA ILE A 64 4.60 -17.69 -3.79
C ILE A 64 5.90 -17.21 -4.44
N ILE A 65 6.91 -16.92 -3.62
CA ILE A 65 8.23 -16.50 -4.08
C ILE A 65 9.13 -17.73 -4.07
N LYS A 66 9.55 -18.20 -5.25
CA LYS A 66 10.29 -19.46 -5.41
C LYS A 66 11.76 -19.29 -5.03
N ALA A 67 12.44 -20.40 -4.73
CA ALA A 67 13.90 -20.39 -4.63
C ALA A 67 14.52 -19.92 -5.95
N GLY A 68 15.55 -19.07 -5.87
CA GLY A 68 16.20 -18.43 -7.01
C GLY A 68 15.54 -17.14 -7.49
N ASP A 69 14.29 -16.87 -7.09
CA ASP A 69 13.62 -15.59 -7.34
C ASP A 69 14.32 -14.48 -6.54
N ASP A 70 14.57 -13.34 -7.18
CA ASP A 70 15.25 -12.17 -6.63
C ASP A 70 14.28 -11.05 -6.21
N SER A 71 12.98 -11.34 -6.12
CA SER A 71 12.00 -10.44 -5.53
C SER A 71 12.38 -10.11 -4.08
N GLU A 72 12.87 -8.90 -3.87
CA GLU A 72 13.21 -8.33 -2.56
C GLU A 72 12.07 -7.50 -1.97
N ARG A 73 11.02 -7.24 -2.77
CA ARG A 73 9.83 -6.51 -2.33
C ARG A 73 8.57 -7.00 -3.03
N ILE A 74 7.45 -6.72 -2.39
CA ILE A 74 6.11 -6.77 -2.98
C ILE A 74 5.53 -5.38 -2.85
N VAL A 75 5.00 -4.84 -3.94
CA VAL A 75 4.32 -3.55 -3.96
C VAL A 75 2.93 -3.73 -4.54
N TYR A 76 1.94 -3.03 -4.02
CA TYR A 76 0.58 -3.09 -4.55
C TYR A 76 -0.22 -1.82 -4.28
N LEU A 77 -1.15 -1.54 -5.19
CA LEU A 77 -2.17 -0.51 -5.01
C LEU A 77 -3.43 -1.16 -4.50
N VAL A 78 -3.94 -0.65 -3.39
CA VAL A 78 -5.22 -1.06 -2.82
C VAL A 78 -6.22 0.09 -2.93
N GLN A 79 -7.32 -0.16 -3.63
CA GLN A 79 -8.47 0.72 -3.69
C GLN A 79 -9.29 0.56 -2.41
N ILE A 80 -9.61 1.69 -1.80
CA ILE A 80 -10.35 1.77 -0.55
C ILE A 80 -11.84 1.53 -0.83
N ASP A 81 -12.51 0.80 0.06
CA ASP A 81 -13.96 0.58 -0.04
C ASP A 81 -14.70 1.93 -0.07
N PRO A 82 -15.68 2.14 -0.98
CA PRO A 82 -16.50 3.35 -1.02
C PRO A 82 -17.25 3.64 0.29
N ASP A 83 -17.63 2.59 1.01
CA ASP A 83 -18.36 2.66 2.28
C ASP A 83 -17.41 2.62 3.48
N ALA A 84 -16.10 2.77 3.26
CA ALA A 84 -15.12 2.82 4.34
C ALA A 84 -15.47 3.96 5.31
N LYS A 85 -15.58 3.62 6.59
CA LYS A 85 -16.02 4.56 7.62
C LYS A 85 -14.96 5.64 7.85
N LEU A 86 -15.28 6.89 7.54
CA LEU A 86 -14.44 8.03 7.89
C LEU A 86 -14.19 8.14 9.40
N ASN A 87 -13.04 8.70 9.77
CA ASN A 87 -12.59 8.85 11.15
C ASN A 87 -12.51 7.51 11.88
N SER A 88 -12.00 6.49 11.18
CA SER A 88 -11.74 5.17 11.73
C SER A 88 -10.36 4.67 11.33
N GLU A 89 -9.91 3.58 11.94
CA GLU A 89 -8.67 2.91 11.58
C GLU A 89 -8.97 1.62 10.82
N ALA A 90 -8.26 1.43 9.71
CA ALA A 90 -8.21 0.17 8.99
C ALA A 90 -6.96 -0.60 9.41
N VAL A 91 -7.06 -1.93 9.51
CA VAL A 91 -5.98 -2.80 9.98
C VAL A 91 -5.52 -3.72 8.86
N PHE A 92 -4.21 -3.78 8.68
CA PHE A 92 -3.54 -4.72 7.80
C PHE A 92 -2.69 -5.68 8.64
N ARG A 93 -2.59 -6.94 8.22
CA ARG A 93 -1.79 -7.98 8.88
C ARG A 93 -1.15 -8.85 7.84
N GLY A 94 0.01 -9.42 8.13
CA GLY A 94 0.60 -10.38 7.23
C GLY A 94 1.56 -11.32 7.90
N GLU A 95 1.85 -12.40 7.21
CA GLU A 95 2.79 -13.43 7.64
C GLU A 95 3.62 -13.95 6.46
N ILE A 96 4.87 -14.31 6.73
CA ILE A 96 5.69 -15.10 5.83
C ILE A 96 5.77 -16.52 6.37
N ILE A 97 5.42 -17.49 5.52
CA ILE A 97 5.64 -18.91 5.76
C ILE A 97 6.85 -19.37 4.94
N ALA A 98 7.89 -19.86 5.62
CA ALA A 98 9.04 -20.49 4.98
C ALA A 98 8.99 -22.00 5.18
N SER A 99 9.39 -22.75 4.14
CA SER A 99 9.64 -24.19 4.26
C SER A 99 11.12 -24.40 4.53
N ARG A 100 11.47 -24.79 5.76
CA ARG A 100 12.84 -25.20 6.13
C ARG A 100 12.80 -26.63 6.67
N ASP A 101 13.51 -27.54 6.01
CA ASP A 101 13.81 -28.89 6.51
C ASP A 101 12.65 -29.57 7.28
N ARG A 102 11.49 -29.68 6.62
CA ARG A 102 10.26 -30.34 7.11
C ARG A 102 9.53 -29.66 8.29
N SER A 103 9.96 -28.48 8.75
CA SER A 103 9.18 -27.65 9.66
C SER A 103 8.68 -26.39 8.94
N GLN A 104 7.43 -26.03 9.22
CA GLN A 104 6.88 -24.74 8.80
C GLN A 104 7.14 -23.73 9.90
N SER A 105 7.87 -22.67 9.57
CA SER A 105 8.03 -21.50 10.44
C SER A 105 7.28 -20.33 9.82
N SER A 106 6.38 -19.72 10.60
CA SER A 106 5.69 -18.48 10.24
C SER A 106 6.26 -17.30 11.01
N VAL A 107 6.53 -16.20 10.32
CA VAL A 107 6.97 -14.92 10.93
C VAL A 107 5.98 -13.84 10.55
N GLN A 108 5.54 -13.02 11.51
CA GLN A 108 4.65 -11.89 11.23
C GLN A 108 5.40 -10.79 10.45
N ILE A 109 4.70 -10.15 9.51
CA ILE A 109 5.19 -8.95 8.84
C ILE A 109 5.17 -7.80 9.85
N GLN A 110 6.32 -7.16 10.02
CA GLN A 110 6.53 -6.01 10.91
C GLN A 110 6.23 -4.69 10.19
N GLY A 111 6.45 -3.56 10.84
CA GLY A 111 6.18 -2.21 10.29
C GLY A 111 4.77 -1.73 10.59
N GLU A 112 4.25 -0.81 9.78
CA GLU A 112 2.93 -0.25 10.00
C GLU A 112 1.84 -1.30 9.84
N SER A 113 0.81 -1.20 10.69
CA SER A 113 -0.32 -2.14 10.71
C SER A 113 -1.69 -1.49 10.67
N THR A 114 -1.72 -0.17 10.74
CA THR A 114 -2.93 0.64 10.84
C THR A 114 -2.82 1.82 9.89
N ILE A 115 -3.95 2.25 9.36
CA ILE A 115 -4.07 3.45 8.52
C ILE A 115 -5.35 4.19 8.87
N ALA A 116 -5.31 5.52 8.90
CA ALA A 116 -6.47 6.34 9.19
C ALA A 116 -7.34 6.49 7.93
N VAL A 117 -8.64 6.22 8.06
CA VAL A 117 -9.62 6.43 6.98
C VAL A 117 -10.14 7.87 7.07
N ALA A 118 -9.66 8.74 6.19
CA ALA A 118 -9.97 10.17 6.16
C ALA A 118 -9.93 10.71 4.73
N GLN A 119 -10.58 11.85 4.48
CA GLN A 119 -10.57 12.54 3.18
C GLN A 119 -9.26 13.31 2.94
N VAL A 120 -8.12 12.62 3.12
CA VAL A 120 -6.75 13.15 3.04
C VAL A 120 -5.99 12.34 2.00
N HIS A 121 -5.23 13.02 1.15
CA HIS A 121 -4.41 12.35 0.14
C HIS A 121 -3.28 11.58 0.81
N TRP A 122 -2.90 10.40 0.28
CA TRP A 122 -1.91 9.53 0.94
C TRP A 122 -0.50 10.14 1.04
N VAL A 123 -0.21 11.20 0.28
CA VAL A 123 1.05 11.97 0.32
C VAL A 123 1.02 13.06 1.39
N ASP A 124 -0.17 13.57 1.73
CA ASP A 124 -0.35 14.61 2.76
C ASP A 124 -0.25 13.94 4.13
N SER A 125 0.96 13.97 4.67
CA SER A 125 1.39 13.24 5.87
C SER A 125 0.93 13.91 7.16
N ASP A 126 0.74 15.23 7.14
CA ASP A 126 0.25 15.98 8.29
C ASP A 126 -1.26 16.23 8.28
N GLY A 127 -1.92 15.92 7.16
CA GLY A 127 -3.36 16.00 6.95
C GLY A 127 -3.91 17.42 6.88
N ASN A 128 -3.08 18.40 6.50
CA ASN A 128 -3.46 19.82 6.50
C ASN A 128 -4.24 20.25 5.25
N GLY A 129 -4.41 19.36 4.25
CA GLY A 129 -5.13 19.63 3.01
C GLY A 129 -4.28 20.33 1.94
N GLN A 130 -2.97 20.32 2.10
CA GLN A 130 -1.96 20.84 1.18
C GLN A 130 -0.90 19.75 1.02
N ILE A 131 -0.25 19.72 -0.14
CA ILE A 131 0.93 18.86 -0.35
C ILE A 131 2.09 19.82 -0.47
N ASP A 132 3.05 19.78 0.46
CA ASP A 132 4.23 20.63 0.40
C ASP A 132 5.42 19.97 -0.31
N ASP A 133 6.53 20.70 -0.46
CA ASP A 133 7.73 20.20 -1.15
C ASP A 133 8.37 18.99 -0.46
N VAL A 134 8.25 18.88 0.87
CA VAL A 134 8.78 17.74 1.65
C VAL A 134 7.93 16.52 1.39
N GLU A 135 6.61 16.67 1.47
CA GLU A 135 5.65 15.61 1.19
C GLU A 135 5.74 15.14 -0.26
N MET A 136 5.88 16.06 -1.21
CA MET A 136 6.09 15.73 -2.61
C MET A 136 7.38 14.91 -2.82
N LEU A 137 8.47 15.29 -2.14
CA LEU A 137 9.73 14.56 -2.21
C LEU A 137 9.58 13.14 -1.65
N GLU A 138 8.92 12.97 -0.50
CA GLU A 138 8.65 11.65 0.09
C GLU A 138 7.71 10.79 -0.77
N GLY A 139 6.68 11.42 -1.34
CA GLY A 139 5.78 10.80 -2.33
C GLY A 139 6.54 10.32 -3.57
N SER A 140 7.54 11.07 -4.04
CA SER A 140 8.38 10.67 -5.18
C SER A 140 9.21 9.41 -4.91
N PHE A 141 9.79 9.28 -3.71
CA PHE A 141 10.50 8.06 -3.31
C PHE A 141 9.55 6.87 -3.22
N THR A 142 8.35 7.08 -2.70
CA THR A 142 7.31 6.05 -2.67
C THR A 142 6.98 5.59 -4.09
N ILE A 143 6.79 6.50 -5.04
CA ILE A 143 6.48 6.15 -6.43
C ILE A 143 7.62 5.39 -7.10
N GLU A 144 8.88 5.79 -6.87
CA GLU A 144 10.06 5.07 -7.37
C GLU A 144 10.12 3.63 -6.83
N ASP A 145 9.88 3.45 -5.53
CA ASP A 145 9.86 2.13 -4.89
C ASP A 145 8.71 1.25 -5.39
N MET A 146 7.60 1.87 -5.77
CA MET A 146 6.42 1.21 -6.34
C MET A 146 6.60 0.81 -7.82
N ALA A 147 7.82 0.88 -8.37
CA ALA A 147 8.09 0.42 -9.72
C ALA A 147 7.52 -0.99 -9.99
N GLY A 148 6.71 -1.09 -11.05
CA GLY A 148 5.93 -2.28 -11.39
C GLY A 148 4.41 -2.10 -11.21
N VAL A 149 3.97 -1.05 -10.51
CA VAL A 149 2.59 -0.57 -10.52
C VAL A 149 2.54 0.89 -11.02
N HIS A 150 1.38 1.30 -11.54
CA HIS A 150 1.19 2.64 -12.09
C HIS A 150 0.50 3.54 -11.07
N ILE A 151 1.25 4.52 -10.56
CA ILE A 151 0.74 5.66 -9.79
C ILE A 151 0.75 6.87 -10.73
N ASP A 152 -0.37 7.61 -10.76
CA ASP A 152 -0.54 8.77 -11.63
C ASP A 152 0.22 9.98 -11.05
N TRP A 153 1.39 10.25 -11.63
CA TRP A 153 2.23 11.38 -11.25
C TRP A 153 1.62 12.72 -11.64
N ASP A 154 0.94 12.79 -12.79
CA ASP A 154 0.36 14.03 -13.31
C ASP A 154 -0.79 14.51 -12.41
N ASP A 155 -1.56 13.60 -11.84
CA ASP A 155 -2.60 13.95 -10.86
C ASP A 155 -2.00 14.44 -9.53
N LEU A 156 -0.87 13.87 -9.08
CA LEU A 156 -0.17 14.32 -7.88
C LEU A 156 0.46 15.71 -8.06
N GLU A 157 1.13 15.96 -9.20
CA GLU A 157 1.71 17.28 -9.51
C GLU A 157 0.65 18.39 -9.49
N LYS A 158 -0.56 18.14 -10.01
CA LYS A 158 -1.65 19.13 -9.97
C LYS A 158 -2.08 19.50 -8.55
N LEU A 159 -2.02 18.55 -7.62
CA LEU A 159 -2.37 18.80 -6.21
C LEU A 159 -1.26 19.59 -5.51
N TRP A 160 0.01 19.28 -5.81
CA TRP A 160 1.17 19.99 -5.29
C TRP A 160 1.30 21.42 -5.85
N ASP A 161 1.01 21.63 -7.13
CA ASP A 161 1.00 22.97 -7.76
C ASP A 161 -0.13 23.88 -7.23
N ALA A 162 -1.11 23.32 -6.52
CA ALA A 162 -2.23 24.05 -5.94
C ALA A 162 -1.93 24.57 -4.53
N GLU A 163 -2.66 25.59 -4.08
CA GLU A 163 -2.51 26.09 -2.69
C GLU A 163 -3.11 25.13 -1.67
N SER A 164 -4.12 24.36 -2.09
CA SER A 164 -4.77 23.32 -1.28
C SER A 164 -5.55 22.38 -2.18
N TYR A 165 -6.10 21.32 -1.61
CA TYR A 165 -7.02 20.43 -2.30
C TYR A 165 -8.26 20.14 -1.46
N VAL A 166 -9.31 19.64 -2.11
CA VAL A 166 -10.51 19.15 -1.45
C VAL A 166 -10.93 17.82 -2.02
N TRP A 167 -11.49 16.96 -1.17
CA TRP A 167 -12.13 15.74 -1.63
C TRP A 167 -13.50 16.05 -2.26
N ASP A 168 -13.67 15.67 -3.53
CA ASP A 168 -14.95 15.76 -4.23
C ASP A 168 -15.69 14.42 -4.09
N GLU A 169 -16.78 14.43 -3.32
CA GLU A 169 -17.59 13.22 -3.04
C GLU A 169 -18.36 12.71 -4.26
N ASP A 170 -18.58 13.52 -5.29
CA ASP A 170 -19.29 13.09 -6.50
C ASP A 170 -18.34 12.45 -7.50
N LYS A 171 -17.15 13.04 -7.66
CA LYS A 171 -16.10 12.58 -8.58
C LYS A 171 -15.17 11.55 -7.98
N LYS A 172 -15.20 11.38 -6.65
CA LYS A 172 -14.36 10.44 -5.89
C LYS A 172 -12.88 10.69 -6.13
N LYS A 173 -12.52 11.97 -6.12
CA LYS A 173 -11.17 12.45 -6.45
C LYS A 173 -10.84 13.67 -5.62
N PHE A 174 -9.55 13.83 -5.36
CA PHE A 174 -9.02 15.09 -4.86
C PHE A 174 -8.98 16.09 -6.01
N LEU A 175 -9.51 17.29 -5.76
CA LEU A 175 -9.49 18.39 -6.70
C LEU A 175 -8.60 19.51 -6.17
N PRO A 176 -7.66 20.02 -6.99
CA PRO A 176 -6.88 21.18 -6.61
C PRO A 176 -7.79 22.39 -6.43
N GLN A 177 -7.44 23.23 -5.46
CA GLN A 177 -8.08 24.52 -5.19
C GLN A 177 -7.04 25.63 -5.39
N SER A 178 -7.34 26.53 -6.31
CA SER A 178 -6.62 27.80 -6.49
C SER A 178 -7.50 28.94 -5.98
N LYS A 179 -6.87 29.98 -5.42
CA LYS A 179 -7.57 31.23 -5.06
C LYS A 179 -8.23 31.91 -6.25
#